data_AF-A0A1X7PTW2-F1
#
_entry.id   AF-A0A1X7PTW2-F1
#
_cell.length_a   1.000
_cell.length_b   1.000
_cell.length_c   1.000
_cell.angle_alpha   90.00
_cell.angle_beta   90.00
_cell.angle_gamma   90.00
#
_symmetry.space_group_name_H-M   'P 1'
#
loop_
_entity.id
_entity.type
_entity.pdbx_description
1 polymer ?
#
loop_
_entity_poly.entity_id
_entity_poly.type
_entity_poly.pdbx_seq_one_letter_code
_entity_poly.pdbx_strand_id
1 'polypeptide(L)'
;MATRGGEPRAWPHGGVSGDPHRPAPPGVRTAARLPQAPGSLPRGPILLTLLVLTIAMLGASILASVPLTSAGVHLLNTAIPAAIALGFSGMALWLVTASPALIWTPAVMFFAHLAVFRGLGPLVYVMGTEATRAKVFSGVWGLSPEELLATHVLNLVGAVAVVAGIALVALRVPRATRSAQFGARDVGVPAAAVTLLLTGALVRYGVVIPVTFGVTENHLPGSVLKLRYLLDLGFALLAYLAATRRGTWVLVFWVLFPLHLFTLVLEFKKSAVVIGLMLPVLGAYLANGKLRPLVLRTLAIGCLIVMFHPTVKSARAEMTLLSGDAFGATFSQRVEILQGLAFGGPGSATEVMSAKPEQVGWIRLSYAAQQAIAMGWYDAGAPQDTVSDAWKVFVPRMFWPDKPTFSELGRNFYIAVTGGDGALFGLTVFADGYLNHGWGGVLAIGLLTGVFFGLTSHFALRVVNRRDFALLPAVFFAMDMALREMNSWILTGIVGQIPFFLAYVGLVSLSRFAGRARQAG
;
A
#
# COMPACT_ATOMS: atom_id res chain seq x y z
N MET A 1 71.04 33.11 12.20
CA MET A 1 69.85 32.25 12.17
C MET A 1 68.70 33.01 12.78
N ALA A 2 67.79 33.52 11.94
CA ALA A 2 66.64 34.33 12.33
C ALA A 2 65.37 33.55 12.06
N THR A 3 64.58 33.25 13.09
CA THR A 3 63.29 32.56 12.98
C THR A 3 62.17 33.59 12.97
N ARG A 4 61.43 33.64 11.85
CA ARG A 4 60.26 34.49 11.63
C ARG A 4 59.09 34.00 12.49
N GLY A 5 58.56 34.88 13.33
CA GLY A 5 57.24 34.72 13.96
C GLY A 5 56.13 34.99 12.93
N GLY A 6 55.22 34.03 12.77
CA GLY A 6 53.99 34.17 12.00
C GLY A 6 52.83 34.50 12.91
N GLU A 7 52.25 35.69 12.74
CA GLU A 7 50.99 36.09 13.39
C GLU A 7 49.78 35.32 12.82
N PRO A 8 48.80 34.97 13.65
CA PRO A 8 47.55 34.37 13.19
C PRO A 8 46.65 35.42 12.53
N ARG A 9 46.32 35.23 11.24
CA ARG A 9 45.33 36.03 10.51
C ARG A 9 43.93 35.83 11.13
N ALA A 10 43.41 36.91 11.71
CA ALA A 10 42.00 37.03 12.08
C ALA A 10 41.11 36.96 10.83
N TRP A 11 40.09 36.10 10.87
CA TRP A 11 39.04 36.04 9.86
C TRP A 11 38.06 37.21 10.06
N PRO A 12 37.70 37.95 9.00
CA PRO A 12 36.73 39.03 9.12
C PRO A 12 35.33 38.44 9.30
N HIS A 13 34.71 38.71 10.44
CA HIS A 13 33.27 38.58 10.64
C HIS A 13 32.56 39.64 9.78
N GLY A 14 32.33 39.31 8.51
CA GLY A 14 31.50 40.10 7.61
C GLY A 14 30.04 40.05 8.05
N GLY A 15 29.62 41.06 8.81
CA GLY A 15 28.21 41.38 9.03
C GLY A 15 27.57 41.80 7.72
N VAL A 16 26.93 40.85 7.03
CA VAL A 16 26.09 41.14 5.86
C VAL A 16 24.78 41.72 6.38
N SER A 17 24.70 43.04 6.52
CA SER A 17 23.43 43.77 6.58
C SER A 17 22.74 43.59 5.22
N GLY A 18 21.84 42.60 5.16
CA GLY A 18 21.07 42.30 3.95
C GLY A 18 20.08 43.41 3.66
N ASP A 19 20.41 44.27 2.69
CA ASP A 19 19.47 45.19 2.05
C ASP A 19 18.31 44.36 1.41
N PRO A 20 17.06 44.47 1.92
CA PRO A 20 15.92 43.70 1.43
C PRO A 20 15.52 44.07 -0.01
N HIS A 21 16.11 45.11 -0.59
CA HIS A 21 15.78 45.58 -1.94
C HIS A 21 16.73 45.12 -3.04
N ARG A 22 17.79 44.36 -2.75
CA ARG A 22 18.67 43.86 -3.80
C ARG A 22 17.94 42.81 -4.67
N PRO A 23 17.67 43.07 -5.96
CA PRO A 23 17.02 42.10 -6.83
C PRO A 23 17.88 40.84 -6.91
N ALA A 24 17.25 39.68 -6.74
CA ALA A 24 17.96 38.41 -6.82
C ALA A 24 18.71 38.30 -8.16
N PRO A 25 19.96 37.83 -8.17
CA PRO A 25 20.76 37.78 -9.38
C PRO A 25 20.01 37.03 -10.49
N PRO A 26 19.98 37.57 -11.72
CA PRO A 26 19.29 36.96 -12.84
C PRO A 26 19.85 35.56 -13.08
N GLY A 27 19.00 34.54 -12.94
CA GLY A 27 19.36 33.13 -13.07
C GLY A 27 19.12 32.28 -11.82
N VAL A 28 18.97 32.88 -10.63
CA VAL A 28 18.55 32.14 -9.45
C VAL A 28 17.02 31.98 -9.49
N ARG A 29 16.55 30.92 -10.14
CA ARG A 29 15.16 30.47 -9.99
C ARG A 29 14.93 30.20 -8.51
N THR A 30 14.27 31.12 -7.81
CA THR A 30 13.79 30.92 -6.44
C THR A 30 13.11 29.56 -6.41
N ALA A 31 13.71 28.61 -5.67
CA ALA A 31 13.21 27.26 -5.57
C ALA A 31 11.73 27.34 -5.22
N ALA A 32 10.86 26.86 -6.12
CA ALA A 32 9.42 26.98 -5.98
C ALA A 32 9.05 26.51 -4.57
N ARG A 33 8.52 27.43 -3.75
CA ARG A 33 8.03 27.06 -2.42
C ARG A 33 6.97 25.99 -2.67
N LEU A 34 7.17 24.79 -2.09
CA LEU A 34 6.17 23.74 -2.21
C LEU A 34 4.82 24.31 -1.74
N PRO A 35 3.72 24.02 -2.46
CA PRO A 35 2.40 24.37 -1.99
C PRO A 35 2.25 23.85 -0.56
N GLN A 36 1.89 24.74 0.36
CA GLN A 36 1.78 24.35 1.75
C GLN A 36 0.58 23.41 1.89
N ALA A 37 0.86 22.16 2.24
CA ALA A 37 -0.18 21.19 2.52
C ALA A 37 -0.93 21.54 3.80
N PRO A 38 -2.22 21.20 3.90
CA PRO A 38 -3.01 21.43 5.10
C PRO A 38 -2.43 20.61 6.26
N GLY A 39 -2.45 21.19 7.47
CA GLY A 39 -2.00 20.54 8.70
C GLY A 39 -2.92 19.42 9.22
N SER A 40 -4.01 19.15 8.52
CA SER A 40 -4.97 18.06 8.82
C SER A 40 -5.59 17.56 7.52
N LEU A 41 -6.29 16.43 7.62
CA LEU A 41 -7.22 16.01 6.57
C LEU A 41 -8.29 17.10 6.33
N PRO A 42 -8.72 17.32 5.08
CA PRO A 42 -9.78 18.26 4.77
C PRO A 42 -11.13 17.70 5.25
N ARG A 43 -11.79 18.44 6.15
CA ARG A 43 -13.04 18.00 6.82
C ARG A 43 -14.22 17.89 5.86
N GLY A 44 -14.41 18.90 5.01
CA GLY A 44 -15.54 18.98 4.06
C GLY A 44 -15.69 17.73 3.19
N PRO A 45 -14.65 17.31 2.45
CA PRO A 45 -14.70 16.08 1.64
C PRO A 45 -15.07 14.82 2.42
N ILE A 46 -14.48 14.65 3.60
CA ILE A 46 -14.68 13.46 4.42
C ILE A 46 -16.11 13.42 4.94
N LEU A 47 -16.63 14.54 5.45
CA LEU A 47 -18.01 14.64 5.93
C LEU A 47 -19.03 14.45 4.80
N LEU A 48 -18.75 15.00 3.61
CA LEU A 48 -19.59 14.80 2.43
C LEU A 48 -19.60 13.32 2.02
N THR A 49 -18.44 12.65 2.02
CA THR A 49 -18.37 11.20 1.75
C THR A 49 -19.21 10.44 2.76
N LEU A 50 -19.03 10.73 4.05
CA LEU A 50 -19.76 10.06 5.11
C LEU A 50 -21.27 10.22 4.93
N LEU A 51 -21.73 11.43 4.63
CA LEU A 51 -23.13 11.72 4.37
C LEU A 51 -23.66 10.92 3.17
N VAL A 52 -22.96 10.97 2.03
CA VAL A 52 -23.35 10.25 0.81
C VAL A 52 -23.41 8.75 1.05
N LEU A 53 -22.41 8.17 1.72
CA LEU A 53 -22.39 6.75 2.04
C LEU A 53 -23.47 6.36 3.04
N THR A 54 -23.78 7.21 4.03
CA THR A 54 -24.85 6.95 4.99
C THR A 54 -26.21 6.94 4.30
N ILE A 55 -26.44 7.89 3.38
CA ILE A 55 -27.66 7.92 2.55
C ILE A 55 -27.73 6.68 1.67
N ALA A 56 -26.63 6.30 1.01
CA ALA A 56 -26.57 5.09 0.19
C ALA A 56 -26.83 3.83 1.02
N MET A 57 -26.28 3.75 2.23
CA MET A 57 -26.47 2.63 3.16
C MET A 57 -27.92 2.54 3.62
N LEU A 58 -28.54 3.66 3.97
CA LEU A 58 -29.95 3.71 4.35
C LEU A 58 -30.84 3.29 3.17
N GLY A 59 -30.57 3.79 1.96
CA GLY A 59 -31.27 3.39 0.75
C GLY A 59 -31.13 1.91 0.45
N ALA A 60 -29.91 1.35 0.54
CA ALA A 60 -29.66 -0.07 0.36
C ALA A 60 -30.39 -0.93 1.41
N SER A 61 -30.43 -0.47 2.67
CA SER A 61 -31.13 -1.17 3.77
C SER A 61 -32.64 -1.18 3.56
N ILE A 62 -33.22 -0.04 3.14
CA ILE A 62 -34.65 0.05 2.81
C ILE A 62 -34.97 -0.87 1.63
N LEU A 63 -34.16 -0.84 0.57
CA LEU A 63 -34.37 -1.69 -0.61
C LEU A 63 -34.25 -3.19 -0.27
N ALA A 64 -33.33 -3.56 0.63
CA ALA A 64 -33.19 -4.94 1.09
C ALA A 64 -34.38 -5.42 1.93
N SER A 65 -35.17 -4.51 2.52
CA SER A 65 -36.38 -4.86 3.28
C SER A 65 -37.62 -5.09 2.41
N VAL A 66 -37.56 -4.73 1.13
CA VAL A 66 -38.64 -4.93 0.17
C VAL A 66 -38.35 -6.19 -0.65
N PRO A 67 -39.32 -7.07 -0.91
CA PRO A 67 -39.12 -8.20 -1.82
C PRO A 67 -38.76 -7.66 -3.22
N LEU A 68 -37.50 -7.83 -3.60
CA LEU A 68 -36.97 -7.37 -4.87
C LEU A 68 -37.28 -8.38 -5.96
N THR A 69 -37.69 -7.88 -7.14
CA THR A 69 -37.72 -8.70 -8.35
C THR A 69 -36.29 -9.04 -8.77
N SER A 70 -36.10 -10.12 -9.55
CA SER A 70 -34.79 -10.48 -10.11
C SER A 70 -34.14 -9.32 -10.88
N ALA A 71 -34.95 -8.56 -11.64
CA ALA A 71 -34.51 -7.35 -12.32
C ALA A 71 -33.98 -6.27 -11.35
N GLY A 72 -34.64 -6.10 -10.19
CA GLY A 72 -34.19 -5.19 -9.14
C GLY A 72 -32.84 -5.60 -8.55
N VAL A 73 -32.65 -6.89 -8.26
CA VAL A 73 -31.37 -7.43 -7.74
C VAL A 73 -30.23 -7.20 -8.75
N HIS A 74 -30.46 -7.49 -10.04
CA HIS A 74 -29.46 -7.24 -11.08
C HIS A 74 -29.10 -5.75 -11.23
N LEU A 75 -30.10 -4.86 -11.16
CA LEU A 75 -29.87 -3.42 -11.20
C LEU A 75 -28.98 -2.98 -10.02
N LEU A 76 -29.27 -3.44 -8.80
CA LEU A 76 -28.51 -3.08 -7.60
C LEU A 76 -27.09 -3.65 -7.61
N ASN A 77 -26.91 -4.89 -8.07
CA ASN A 77 -25.60 -5.52 -8.28
C ASN A 77 -24.74 -4.80 -9.34
N THR A 78 -25.34 -3.91 -10.13
CA THR A 78 -24.62 -3.04 -11.06
C THR A 78 -24.41 -1.65 -10.45
N ALA A 79 -25.48 -1.05 -9.94
CA ALA A 79 -25.50 0.34 -9.51
C ALA A 79 -24.65 0.58 -8.25
N ILE A 80 -24.74 -0.29 -7.25
CA ILE A 80 -24.01 -0.12 -5.98
C ILE A 80 -22.49 -0.17 -6.20
N PRO A 81 -21.90 -1.21 -6.80
CA PRO A 81 -20.46 -1.25 -7.05
C PRO A 81 -20.00 -0.15 -8.01
N ALA A 82 -20.77 0.22 -9.04
CA ALA A 82 -20.44 1.35 -9.90
C ALA A 82 -20.39 2.68 -9.12
N ALA A 83 -21.36 2.92 -8.23
CA ALA A 83 -21.38 4.09 -7.37
C ALA A 83 -20.19 4.12 -6.38
N ILE A 84 -19.83 2.97 -5.79
CA ILE A 84 -18.63 2.82 -4.96
C ILE A 84 -17.37 3.15 -5.78
N ALA A 85 -17.22 2.59 -6.98
CA ALA A 85 -16.07 2.81 -7.85
C ALA A 85 -15.88 4.30 -8.17
N LEU A 86 -16.94 4.96 -8.65
CA LEU A 86 -16.91 6.36 -9.06
C LEU A 86 -16.78 7.30 -7.86
N GLY A 87 -17.57 7.08 -6.80
CA GLY A 87 -17.59 7.91 -5.61
C GLY A 87 -16.24 7.93 -4.89
N PHE A 88 -15.66 6.75 -4.63
CA PHE A 88 -14.37 6.67 -3.94
C PHE A 88 -13.18 7.05 -4.82
N SER A 89 -13.23 6.82 -6.14
CA SER A 89 -12.23 7.37 -7.07
C SER A 89 -12.27 8.89 -7.09
N GLY A 90 -13.46 9.48 -7.16
CA GLY A 90 -13.66 10.92 -7.10
C GLY A 90 -13.17 11.51 -5.78
N MET A 91 -13.42 10.83 -4.65
CA MET A 91 -12.93 11.25 -3.34
C MET A 91 -11.41 11.19 -3.24
N ALA A 92 -10.79 10.08 -3.65
CA ALA A 92 -9.33 9.95 -3.68
C ALA A 92 -8.70 11.04 -4.56
N LEU A 93 -9.26 11.28 -5.74
CA LEU A 93 -8.82 12.32 -6.67
C LEU A 93 -8.96 13.72 -6.06
N TRP A 94 -10.10 14.03 -5.45
CA TRP A 94 -10.34 15.33 -4.83
C TRP A 94 -9.38 15.59 -3.65
N LEU A 95 -9.10 14.58 -2.82
CA LEU A 95 -8.11 14.72 -1.76
C LEU A 95 -6.72 14.99 -2.33
N VAL A 96 -6.29 14.25 -3.36
CA VAL A 96 -4.98 14.43 -3.99
C VAL A 96 -4.87 15.79 -4.70
N THR A 97 -5.94 16.27 -5.34
CA THR A 97 -5.94 17.62 -5.96
C THR A 97 -5.98 18.74 -4.93
N ALA A 98 -6.64 18.53 -3.78
CA ALA A 98 -6.64 19.49 -2.68
C ALA A 98 -5.24 19.63 -2.03
N SER A 99 -4.49 18.55 -1.93
CA SER A 99 -3.08 18.62 -1.53
C SER A 99 -2.27 17.41 -2.02
N PRO A 100 -1.16 17.63 -2.75
CA PRO A 100 -0.30 16.54 -3.19
C PRO A 100 0.25 15.66 -2.06
N ALA A 101 0.41 16.20 -0.85
CA ALA A 101 0.89 15.44 0.30
C ALA A 101 -0.10 14.35 0.74
N LEU A 102 -1.40 14.50 0.43
CA LEU A 102 -2.45 13.56 0.84
C LEU A 102 -2.32 12.20 0.17
N ILE A 103 -1.64 12.09 -0.99
CA ILE A 103 -1.36 10.79 -1.61
C ILE A 103 -0.55 9.86 -0.70
N TRP A 104 0.21 10.42 0.26
CA TRP A 104 0.99 9.65 1.23
C TRP A 104 0.19 9.25 2.46
N THR A 105 -1.13 9.44 2.45
CA THR A 105 -1.98 9.12 3.59
C THR A 105 -2.72 7.79 3.39
N PRO A 106 -2.85 6.97 4.46
CA PRO A 106 -3.69 5.79 4.47
C PRO A 106 -5.13 6.06 4.05
N ALA A 107 -5.71 7.23 4.39
CA ALA A 107 -7.07 7.58 3.99
C ALA A 107 -7.27 7.59 2.46
N VAL A 108 -6.35 8.22 1.70
CA VAL A 108 -6.42 8.21 0.23
C VAL A 108 -6.23 6.80 -0.33
N MET A 109 -5.30 6.03 0.24
CA MET A 109 -5.07 4.64 -0.15
C MET A 109 -6.28 3.74 0.09
N PHE A 110 -6.98 3.95 1.21
CA PHE A 110 -8.22 3.25 1.54
C PHE A 110 -9.33 3.56 0.53
N PHE A 111 -9.52 4.82 0.14
CA PHE A 111 -10.51 5.18 -0.88
C PHE A 111 -10.16 4.57 -2.25
N ALA A 112 -8.89 4.63 -2.66
CA ALA A 112 -8.45 3.96 -3.87
C ALA A 112 -8.67 2.44 -3.81
N HIS A 113 -8.42 1.83 -2.66
CA HIS A 113 -8.68 0.41 -2.42
C HIS A 113 -10.16 0.06 -2.59
N LEU A 114 -11.07 0.80 -1.94
CA LEU A 114 -12.52 0.56 -2.06
C LEU A 114 -12.99 0.72 -3.50
N ALA A 115 -12.53 1.77 -4.20
CA ALA A 115 -12.89 2.00 -5.58
C ALA A 115 -12.54 0.80 -6.48
N VAL A 116 -11.36 0.19 -6.27
CA VAL A 116 -10.89 -0.94 -7.07
C VAL A 116 -11.53 -2.25 -6.65
N PHE A 117 -11.46 -2.62 -5.36
CA PHE A 117 -11.81 -3.97 -4.91
C PHE A 117 -13.28 -4.14 -4.52
N ARG A 118 -13.99 -3.05 -4.19
CA ARG A 118 -15.42 -3.06 -3.83
C ARG A 118 -16.31 -2.40 -4.86
N GLY A 119 -15.73 -1.49 -5.65
CA GLY A 119 -16.40 -0.87 -6.77
C GLY A 119 -16.17 -1.65 -8.06
N LEU A 120 -14.99 -1.50 -8.65
CA LEU A 120 -14.69 -2.09 -9.95
C LEU A 120 -14.69 -3.62 -9.94
N GLY A 121 -14.13 -4.25 -8.90
CA GLY A 121 -14.00 -5.70 -8.79
C GLY A 121 -15.32 -6.45 -8.97
N PRO A 122 -16.34 -6.20 -8.14
CA PRO A 122 -17.60 -6.94 -8.23
C PRO A 122 -18.40 -6.73 -9.52
N LEU A 123 -18.12 -5.67 -10.30
CA LEU A 123 -18.74 -5.52 -11.63
C LEU A 123 -18.40 -6.66 -12.60
N VAL A 124 -17.38 -7.49 -12.31
CA VAL A 124 -17.07 -8.70 -13.09
C VAL A 124 -18.24 -9.69 -13.18
N TYR A 125 -19.13 -9.72 -12.18
CA TYR A 125 -20.30 -10.60 -12.17
C TYR A 125 -21.36 -10.17 -13.18
N VAL A 126 -21.44 -8.87 -13.51
CA VAL A 126 -22.45 -8.33 -14.44
C VAL A 126 -21.84 -8.05 -15.82
N MET A 127 -20.68 -7.41 -15.85
CA MET A 127 -20.01 -6.91 -17.06
C MET A 127 -18.92 -7.84 -17.59
N GLY A 128 -18.63 -8.94 -16.89
CA GLY A 128 -17.66 -9.93 -17.36
C GLY A 128 -18.13 -10.64 -18.63
N THR A 129 -17.18 -11.21 -19.38
CA THR A 129 -17.51 -12.07 -20.53
C THR A 129 -18.38 -13.25 -20.10
N GLU A 130 -19.13 -13.86 -21.03
CA GLU A 130 -19.96 -15.02 -20.73
C GLU A 130 -19.19 -16.14 -20.03
N ALA A 131 -17.99 -16.48 -20.51
CA ALA A 131 -17.11 -17.45 -19.86
C ALA A 131 -16.69 -17.04 -18.43
N THR A 132 -16.42 -15.75 -18.22
CA THR A 132 -16.07 -15.21 -16.90
C THR A 132 -17.25 -15.31 -15.94
N ARG A 133 -18.46 -14.93 -16.41
CA ARG A 133 -19.69 -15.00 -15.64
C ARG A 133 -20.04 -16.44 -15.30
N ALA A 134 -20.02 -17.34 -16.28
CA ALA A 134 -20.22 -18.77 -16.05
C ALA A 134 -19.32 -19.28 -14.92
N LYS A 135 -18.02 -18.95 -14.97
CA LYS A 135 -17.07 -19.36 -13.93
C LYS A 135 -17.38 -18.81 -12.53
N VAL A 136 -17.73 -17.54 -12.40
CA VAL A 136 -17.99 -16.94 -11.08
C VAL A 136 -19.35 -17.33 -10.51
N PHE A 137 -20.23 -17.92 -11.32
CA PHE A 137 -21.55 -18.40 -10.90
C PHE A 137 -21.64 -19.93 -10.69
N SER A 138 -20.84 -20.75 -11.39
CA SER A 138 -21.01 -22.21 -11.41
C SER A 138 -19.99 -23.03 -10.61
N GLY A 139 -19.00 -22.39 -9.97
CA GLY A 139 -17.95 -23.08 -9.22
C GLY A 139 -18.24 -23.24 -7.73
N VAL A 140 -17.28 -23.81 -7.00
CA VAL A 140 -17.26 -23.83 -5.51
C VAL A 140 -17.30 -22.41 -4.91
N TRP A 141 -16.91 -21.42 -5.70
CA TRP A 141 -16.96 -19.99 -5.37
C TRP A 141 -18.16 -19.27 -6.02
N GLY A 142 -19.14 -20.04 -6.49
CA GLY A 142 -20.37 -19.55 -7.10
C GLY A 142 -21.18 -18.73 -6.12
N LEU A 143 -21.86 -17.69 -6.61
CA LEU A 143 -22.73 -16.83 -5.81
C LEU A 143 -24.07 -16.67 -6.47
N SER A 144 -25.15 -16.73 -5.71
CA SER A 144 -26.44 -16.20 -6.16
C SER A 144 -26.38 -14.67 -6.32
N PRO A 145 -27.24 -14.08 -7.17
CA PRO A 145 -27.40 -12.63 -7.25
C PRO A 145 -27.72 -11.98 -5.89
N GLU A 146 -28.46 -12.67 -5.04
CA GLU A 146 -28.85 -12.20 -3.70
C GLU A 146 -27.66 -12.17 -2.74
N GLU A 147 -26.82 -13.22 -2.75
CA GLU A 147 -25.57 -13.25 -1.98
C GLU A 147 -24.60 -12.15 -2.43
N LEU A 148 -24.50 -11.91 -3.74
CA LEU A 148 -23.70 -10.81 -4.28
C LEU A 148 -24.20 -9.47 -3.75
N LEU A 149 -25.51 -9.25 -3.74
CA LEU A 149 -26.11 -8.04 -3.19
C LEU A 149 -25.82 -7.90 -1.69
N ALA A 150 -25.93 -8.98 -0.92
CA ALA A 150 -25.60 -8.99 0.51
C ALA A 150 -24.13 -8.58 0.74
N THR A 151 -23.20 -9.02 -0.11
CA THR A 151 -21.79 -8.59 -0.02
C THR A 151 -21.62 -7.11 -0.33
N HIS A 152 -22.41 -6.51 -1.23
CA HIS A 152 -22.38 -5.07 -1.47
C HIS A 152 -22.83 -4.29 -0.24
N VAL A 153 -23.90 -4.75 0.44
CA VAL A 153 -24.37 -4.16 1.70
C VAL A 153 -23.29 -4.27 2.77
N LEU A 154 -22.66 -5.44 2.93
CA LEU A 154 -21.53 -5.65 3.85
C LEU A 154 -20.41 -4.61 3.63
N ASN A 155 -20.00 -4.45 2.37
CA ASN A 155 -18.92 -3.53 2.01
C ASN A 155 -19.31 -2.07 2.24
N LEU A 156 -20.57 -1.70 2.01
CA LEU A 156 -21.08 -0.34 2.23
C LEU A 156 -21.12 0.00 3.73
N VAL A 157 -21.65 -0.90 4.56
CA VAL A 157 -21.68 -0.73 6.03
C VAL A 157 -20.25 -0.63 6.58
N GLY A 158 -19.36 -1.53 6.17
CA GLY A 158 -17.95 -1.49 6.56
C GLY A 158 -17.25 -0.19 6.12
N ALA A 159 -17.49 0.26 4.89
CA ALA A 159 -16.95 1.51 4.38
C ALA A 159 -17.46 2.74 5.17
N VAL A 160 -18.76 2.80 5.48
CA VAL A 160 -19.34 3.87 6.33
C VAL A 160 -18.65 3.90 7.69
N ALA A 161 -18.48 2.76 8.33
CA ALA A 161 -17.82 2.67 9.64
C ALA A 161 -16.37 3.16 9.61
N VAL A 162 -15.58 2.76 8.60
CA VAL A 162 -14.19 3.24 8.42
C VAL A 162 -14.16 4.74 8.17
N VAL A 163 -15.02 5.26 7.28
CA VAL A 163 -15.08 6.71 7.01
C VAL A 163 -15.51 7.49 8.24
N ALA A 164 -16.44 6.98 9.04
CA ALA A 164 -16.83 7.57 10.32
C ALA A 164 -15.65 7.66 11.28
N GLY A 165 -14.83 6.60 11.38
CA GLY A 165 -13.61 6.60 12.19
C GLY A 165 -12.58 7.63 11.72
N ILE A 166 -12.37 7.73 10.40
CA ILE A 166 -11.48 8.75 9.81
C ILE A 166 -12.02 10.16 10.10
N ALA A 167 -13.33 10.37 9.94
CA ALA A 167 -14.00 11.64 10.22
C ALA A 167 -13.86 12.05 11.68
N LEU A 168 -14.08 11.12 12.61
CA LEU A 168 -13.93 11.35 14.06
C LEU A 168 -12.55 11.92 14.38
N VAL A 169 -11.50 11.31 13.83
CA VAL A 169 -10.12 11.80 14.02
C VAL A 169 -9.92 13.16 13.34
N ALA A 170 -10.39 13.35 12.10
CA ALA A 170 -10.24 14.62 11.39
C ALA A 170 -10.96 15.81 12.07
N LEU A 171 -12.04 15.54 12.82
CA LEU A 171 -12.76 16.52 13.62
C LEU A 171 -12.07 16.81 14.96
N ARG A 172 -11.60 15.77 15.65
CA ARG A 172 -11.08 15.87 17.02
C ARG A 172 -9.61 16.24 17.10
N VAL A 173 -8.79 15.78 16.17
CA VAL A 173 -7.36 16.11 16.18
C VAL A 173 -7.19 17.55 15.71
N PRO A 174 -6.62 18.45 16.54
CA PRO A 174 -6.39 19.83 16.16
C PRO A 174 -5.63 19.89 14.85
N ARG A 175 -5.97 20.85 13.99
CA ARG A 175 -5.10 21.19 12.87
C ARG A 175 -3.75 21.50 13.47
N ALA A 176 -2.71 20.79 13.06
CA ALA A 176 -1.36 21.07 13.52
C ALA A 176 -1.07 22.53 13.17
N THR A 177 -1.16 23.41 14.17
CA THR A 177 -0.89 24.84 14.01
C THR A 177 0.59 24.95 13.69
N ARG A 178 0.91 25.87 12.77
CA ARG A 178 2.26 26.10 12.21
C ARG A 178 3.39 26.23 13.25
N SER A 179 3.09 26.43 14.54
CA SER A 179 4.02 27.05 15.49
C SER A 179 4.82 26.11 16.39
N ALA A 180 4.53 24.81 16.46
CA ALA A 180 5.48 23.89 17.08
C ALA A 180 6.58 23.56 16.07
N GLN A 181 7.47 24.52 15.83
CA GLN A 181 8.84 24.29 15.39
C GLN A 181 9.48 23.36 16.43
N PHE A 182 9.18 22.06 16.37
CA PHE A 182 10.03 21.08 17.03
C PHE A 182 11.41 21.28 16.41
N GLY A 183 12.31 21.80 17.25
CA GLY A 183 13.67 22.14 16.89
C GLY A 183 14.35 20.96 16.19
N ALA A 184 15.20 21.32 15.23
CA ALA A 184 16.10 20.49 14.45
C ALA A 184 15.43 19.50 13.46
N ARG A 185 15.59 19.83 12.17
CA ARG A 185 15.67 18.80 11.12
C ARG A 185 16.96 18.03 11.36
N ASP A 186 16.91 16.91 12.07
CA ASP A 186 18.13 16.15 12.37
C ASP A 186 18.76 15.50 11.12
N VAL A 187 17.95 15.18 10.08
CA VAL A 187 18.44 14.51 8.87
C VAL A 187 17.96 15.22 7.60
N GLY A 188 18.92 15.68 6.78
CA GLY A 188 18.62 16.24 5.47
C GLY A 188 18.06 15.18 4.49
N VAL A 189 17.21 15.60 3.54
CA VAL A 189 16.64 14.70 2.52
C VAL A 189 17.69 13.86 1.78
N PRO A 190 18.86 14.41 1.37
CA PRO A 190 19.94 13.61 0.78
C PRO A 190 20.45 12.50 1.69
N ALA A 191 20.67 12.81 2.97
CA ALA A 191 21.15 11.83 3.95
C ALA A 191 20.10 10.72 4.15
N ALA A 192 18.82 11.08 4.29
CA ALA A 192 17.74 10.09 4.39
C ALA A 192 17.67 9.19 3.15
N ALA A 193 17.79 9.75 1.94
CA ALA A 193 17.80 8.98 0.70
C ALA A 193 18.97 7.98 0.66
N VAL A 194 20.19 8.44 0.96
CA VAL A 194 21.39 7.59 0.98
C VAL A 194 21.29 6.52 2.06
N THR A 195 20.86 6.85 3.28
CA THR A 195 20.69 5.88 4.36
C THR A 195 19.67 4.80 4.00
N LEU A 196 18.51 5.18 3.43
CA LEU A 196 17.49 4.22 3.00
C LEU A 196 17.98 3.34 1.84
N LEU A 197 18.67 3.93 0.85
CA LEU A 197 19.26 3.19 -0.27
C LEU A 197 20.31 2.20 0.21
N LEU A 198 21.28 2.62 1.03
CA LEU A 198 22.36 1.76 1.50
C LEU A 198 21.85 0.65 2.42
N THR A 199 21.03 1.00 3.41
CA THR A 199 20.46 0.01 4.35
C THR A 199 19.54 -0.96 3.60
N GLY A 200 18.67 -0.43 2.73
CA GLY A 200 17.78 -1.24 1.91
C GLY A 200 18.53 -2.14 0.94
N ALA A 201 19.61 -1.66 0.31
CA ALA A 201 20.47 -2.45 -0.56
C ALA A 201 21.17 -3.57 0.21
N LEU A 202 21.73 -3.27 1.39
CA LEU A 202 22.37 -4.28 2.24
C LEU A 202 21.39 -5.39 2.63
N VAL A 203 20.19 -5.03 3.10
CA VAL A 203 19.16 -6.02 3.45
C VAL A 203 18.69 -6.78 2.22
N ARG A 204 18.36 -6.08 1.13
CA ARG A 204 17.77 -6.70 -0.05
C ARG A 204 18.76 -7.60 -0.78
N TYR A 205 19.94 -7.08 -1.13
CA TYR A 205 20.92 -7.82 -1.92
C TYR A 205 21.82 -8.72 -1.07
N GLY A 206 22.07 -8.36 0.19
CA GLY A 206 22.91 -9.15 1.09
C GLY A 206 22.16 -10.24 1.86
N VAL A 207 20.86 -10.09 2.08
CA VAL A 207 20.08 -11.04 2.91
C VAL A 207 18.88 -11.62 2.16
N VAL A 208 18.00 -10.77 1.62
CA VAL A 208 16.73 -11.24 1.06
C VAL A 208 16.90 -11.97 -0.27
N ILE A 209 17.65 -11.41 -1.23
CA ILE A 209 17.85 -12.01 -2.54
C ILE A 209 18.56 -13.36 -2.45
N PRO A 210 19.68 -13.51 -1.71
CA PRO A 210 20.33 -14.82 -1.53
C PRO A 210 19.36 -15.90 -1.06
N VAL A 211 18.54 -15.61 -0.05
CA VAL A 211 17.52 -16.55 0.42
C VAL A 211 16.46 -16.82 -0.65
N THR A 212 15.86 -15.76 -1.21
CA THR A 212 14.74 -15.92 -2.16
C THR A 212 15.15 -16.52 -3.50
N PHE A 213 16.44 -16.48 -3.84
CA PHE A 213 17.00 -17.05 -5.05
C PHE A 213 17.70 -18.39 -4.73
N GLY A 214 17.41 -19.02 -3.60
CA GLY A 214 17.89 -20.36 -3.27
C GLY A 214 19.41 -20.49 -3.12
N VAL A 215 20.12 -19.38 -2.87
CA VAL A 215 21.56 -19.41 -2.52
C VAL A 215 21.73 -19.96 -1.10
N THR A 216 20.73 -19.74 -0.23
CA THR A 216 20.70 -20.25 1.14
C THR A 216 19.32 -20.79 1.47
N GLU A 217 19.24 -21.88 2.22
CA GLU A 217 17.98 -22.54 2.61
C GLU A 217 17.26 -21.88 3.81
N ASN A 218 17.80 -20.77 4.33
CA ASN A 218 17.29 -20.12 5.52
C ASN A 218 15.92 -19.46 5.28
N HIS A 219 14.96 -19.70 6.17
CA HIS A 219 13.70 -18.93 6.19
C HIS A 219 13.91 -17.56 6.86
N LEU A 220 13.50 -16.49 6.18
CA LEU A 220 13.58 -15.14 6.74
C LEU A 220 12.33 -14.77 7.53
N PRO A 221 12.48 -14.13 8.71
CA PRO A 221 11.35 -13.53 9.41
C PRO A 221 10.65 -12.49 8.52
N GLY A 222 9.32 -12.43 8.60
CA GLY A 222 8.52 -11.46 7.83
C GLY A 222 8.93 -9.99 8.06
N SER A 223 9.45 -9.67 9.25
CA SER A 223 10.00 -8.35 9.56
C SER A 223 11.20 -7.97 8.67
N VAL A 224 12.12 -8.91 8.45
CA VAL A 224 13.29 -8.73 7.57
C VAL A 224 12.83 -8.57 6.12
N LEU A 225 11.84 -9.36 5.69
CA LEU A 225 11.25 -9.24 4.36
C LEU A 225 10.58 -7.87 4.13
N LYS A 226 10.05 -7.21 5.16
CA LYS A 226 9.51 -5.85 5.05
C LYS A 226 10.61 -4.79 4.98
N LEU A 227 11.79 -5.01 5.60
CA LEU A 227 12.92 -4.07 5.54
C LEU A 227 13.49 -3.90 4.12
N ARG A 228 13.26 -4.84 3.20
CA ARG A 228 13.67 -4.68 1.79
C ARG A 228 13.03 -3.47 1.10
N TYR A 229 11.85 -3.04 1.57
CA TYR A 229 11.16 -1.85 1.03
C TYR A 229 11.88 -0.54 1.35
N LEU A 230 12.87 -0.53 2.26
CA LEU A 230 13.71 0.63 2.49
C LEU A 230 14.45 1.05 1.21
N LEU A 231 14.84 0.10 0.36
CA LEU A 231 15.48 0.41 -0.91
C LEU A 231 14.53 1.14 -1.86
N ASP A 232 13.31 0.64 -2.01
CA ASP A 232 12.29 1.26 -2.87
C ASP A 232 11.92 2.68 -2.38
N LEU A 233 11.86 2.88 -1.06
CA LEU A 233 11.66 4.21 -0.45
C LEU A 233 12.89 5.12 -0.65
N GLY A 234 14.09 4.56 -0.62
CA GLY A 234 15.32 5.26 -1.00
C GLY A 234 15.24 5.77 -2.44
N PHE A 235 14.75 4.95 -3.38
CA PHE A 235 14.50 5.37 -4.77
C PHE A 235 13.37 6.39 -4.89
N ALA A 236 12.34 6.35 -4.04
CA ALA A 236 11.34 7.42 -3.97
C ALA A 236 11.98 8.77 -3.61
N LEU A 237 12.83 8.80 -2.58
CA LEU A 237 13.54 10.03 -2.19
C LEU A 237 14.58 10.47 -3.22
N LEU A 238 15.23 9.52 -3.88
CA LEU A 238 16.18 9.80 -4.97
C LEU A 238 15.46 10.45 -6.16
N ALA A 239 14.28 9.95 -6.55
CA ALA A 239 13.45 10.56 -7.57
C ALA A 239 12.95 11.96 -7.16
N TYR A 240 12.59 12.15 -5.88
CA TYR A 240 12.27 13.47 -5.32
C TYR A 240 13.46 14.44 -5.45
N LEU A 241 14.68 14.02 -5.11
CA LEU A 241 15.91 14.82 -5.23
C LEU A 241 16.25 15.12 -6.70
N ALA A 242 16.12 14.14 -7.59
CA ALA A 242 16.32 14.29 -9.02
C ALA A 242 15.36 15.34 -9.60
N ALA A 243 14.10 15.35 -9.17
CA ALA A 243 13.09 16.32 -9.61
C ALA A 243 13.30 17.73 -9.04
N THR A 244 13.81 17.86 -7.80
CA THR A 244 13.97 19.16 -7.12
C THR A 244 15.32 19.82 -7.34
N ARG A 245 16.42 19.07 -7.31
CA ARG A 245 17.79 19.60 -7.38
C ARG A 245 18.46 19.42 -8.75
N ARG A 246 17.98 18.47 -9.56
CA ARG A 246 18.58 18.10 -10.86
C ARG A 246 20.06 17.68 -10.71
N GLY A 247 20.81 17.65 -11.82
CA GLY A 247 22.25 17.39 -11.83
C GLY A 247 22.60 15.96 -11.39
N THR A 248 23.56 15.84 -10.47
CA THR A 248 24.10 14.56 -9.98
C THR A 248 23.02 13.59 -9.51
N TRP A 249 21.94 14.06 -8.90
CA TRP A 249 20.86 13.18 -8.42
C TRP A 249 20.10 12.49 -9.56
N VAL A 250 19.98 13.14 -10.72
CA VAL A 250 19.38 12.53 -11.92
C VAL A 250 20.30 11.43 -12.45
N LEU A 251 21.61 11.69 -12.50
CA LEU A 251 22.61 10.70 -12.91
C LEU A 251 22.59 9.48 -11.97
N VAL A 252 22.68 9.69 -10.66
CA VAL A 252 22.64 8.61 -9.66
C VAL A 252 21.35 7.79 -9.78
N PHE A 253 20.20 8.44 -10.00
CA PHE A 253 18.94 7.73 -10.24
C PHE A 253 19.02 6.82 -11.47
N TRP A 254 19.43 7.36 -12.62
CA TRP A 254 19.46 6.60 -13.88
C TRP A 254 20.55 5.52 -13.93
N VAL A 255 21.60 5.62 -13.11
CA VAL A 255 22.60 4.56 -12.97
C VAL A 255 22.09 3.43 -12.07
N LEU A 256 21.53 3.76 -10.90
CA LEU A 256 21.17 2.75 -9.90
C LEU A 256 19.80 2.10 -10.16
N PHE A 257 18.83 2.86 -10.67
CA PHE A 257 17.45 2.38 -10.79
C PHE A 257 17.27 1.26 -11.81
N PRO A 258 17.89 1.27 -13.01
CA PRO A 258 17.78 0.16 -13.96
C PRO A 258 18.31 -1.16 -13.38
N LEU A 259 19.43 -1.12 -12.65
CA LEU A 259 19.98 -2.30 -11.96
C LEU A 259 18.97 -2.85 -10.94
N HIS A 260 18.36 -1.96 -10.16
CA HIS A 260 17.34 -2.36 -9.21
C HIS A 260 16.09 -2.93 -9.89
N LEU A 261 15.58 -2.27 -10.94
CA LEU A 261 14.43 -2.71 -11.72
C LEU A 261 14.67 -4.09 -12.36
N PHE A 262 15.88 -4.33 -12.86
CA PHE A 262 16.27 -5.65 -13.38
C PHE A 262 16.10 -6.73 -12.31
N THR A 263 16.56 -6.50 -11.07
CA THR A 263 16.35 -7.46 -9.98
C THR A 263 14.88 -7.65 -9.59
N LEU A 264 14.05 -6.60 -9.69
CA LEU A 264 12.60 -6.69 -9.43
C LEU A 264 11.89 -7.55 -10.48
N VAL A 265 12.32 -7.47 -11.74
CA VAL A 265 11.81 -8.31 -12.84
C VAL A 265 12.17 -9.78 -12.59
N LEU A 266 13.42 -10.05 -12.19
CA LEU A 266 13.89 -11.42 -11.88
C LEU A 266 13.19 -12.06 -10.67
N GLU A 267 12.58 -11.29 -9.77
CA GLU A 267 11.73 -11.86 -8.72
C GLU A 267 10.49 -12.58 -9.28
N PHE A 268 10.11 -12.32 -10.53
CA PHE A 268 8.86 -12.79 -11.15
C PHE A 268 7.65 -12.54 -10.22
N LYS A 269 7.64 -11.36 -9.58
CA LYS A 269 6.59 -10.89 -8.67
C LYS A 269 6.04 -9.55 -9.16
N LYS A 270 4.79 -9.57 -9.63
CA LYS A 270 4.08 -8.37 -10.14
C LYS A 270 4.07 -7.23 -9.12
N SER A 271 3.81 -7.55 -7.85
CA SER A 271 3.79 -6.57 -6.77
C SER A 271 5.17 -5.92 -6.54
N ALA A 272 6.27 -6.65 -6.72
CA ALA A 272 7.61 -6.10 -6.59
C ALA A 272 7.87 -5.03 -7.67
N VAL A 273 7.56 -5.34 -8.94
CA VAL A 273 7.70 -4.40 -10.05
C VAL A 273 6.77 -3.20 -9.90
N VAL A 274 5.50 -3.40 -9.50
CA VAL A 274 4.56 -2.30 -9.22
C VAL A 274 5.11 -1.36 -8.16
N ILE A 275 5.51 -1.89 -7.00
CA ILE A 275 5.98 -1.07 -5.87
C ILE A 275 7.26 -0.32 -6.25
N GLY A 276 8.23 -1.02 -6.85
CA GLY A 276 9.51 -0.44 -7.24
C GLY A 276 9.40 0.62 -8.34
N LEU A 277 8.40 0.54 -9.23
CA LEU A 277 8.12 1.59 -10.22
C LEU A 277 7.26 2.73 -9.65
N MET A 278 6.25 2.43 -8.83
CA MET A 278 5.32 3.42 -8.29
C MET A 278 5.99 4.35 -7.27
N LEU A 279 6.87 3.84 -6.41
CA LEU A 279 7.51 4.66 -5.37
C LEU A 279 8.36 5.82 -5.92
N PRO A 280 9.21 5.63 -6.96
CA PRO A 280 9.84 6.74 -7.68
C PRO A 280 8.85 7.74 -8.29
N VAL A 281 7.72 7.26 -8.85
CA VAL A 281 6.67 8.13 -9.40
C VAL A 281 6.05 9.00 -8.30
N LEU A 282 5.74 8.40 -7.15
CA LEU A 282 5.21 9.11 -5.97
C LEU A 282 6.23 10.11 -5.41
N GLY A 283 7.52 9.76 -5.37
CA GLY A 283 8.60 10.66 -4.97
C GLY A 283 8.74 11.86 -5.90
N ALA A 284 8.71 11.64 -7.22
CA ALA A 284 8.70 12.72 -8.20
C ALA A 284 7.42 13.58 -8.11
N TYR A 285 6.26 12.97 -7.85
CA TYR A 285 5.01 13.69 -7.64
C TYR A 285 5.07 14.57 -6.38
N LEU A 286 5.65 14.06 -5.29
CA LEU A 286 5.86 14.84 -4.06
C LEU A 286 6.72 16.09 -4.30
N ALA A 287 7.67 16.02 -5.24
CA ALA A 287 8.52 17.14 -5.62
C ALA A 287 7.80 18.20 -6.45
N ASN A 288 6.92 17.80 -7.38
CA ASN A 288 6.37 18.69 -8.40
C ASN A 288 4.88 19.05 -8.21
N GLY A 289 4.12 18.25 -7.45
CA GLY A 289 2.67 18.41 -7.24
C GLY A 289 1.80 18.25 -8.48
N LYS A 290 2.34 17.78 -9.61
CA LYS A 290 1.65 17.72 -10.91
C LYS A 290 0.91 16.40 -11.08
N LEU A 291 -0.42 16.46 -11.08
CA LEU A 291 -1.28 15.29 -11.20
C LEU A 291 -1.20 14.59 -12.57
N ARG A 292 -1.14 15.35 -13.68
CA ARG A 292 -1.11 14.77 -15.03
C ARG A 292 0.06 13.78 -15.23
N PRO A 293 1.33 14.13 -14.91
CA PRO A 293 2.43 13.17 -14.96
C PRO A 293 2.24 11.95 -14.04
N LEU A 294 1.67 12.13 -12.86
CA LEU A 294 1.39 11.01 -11.94
C LEU A 294 0.41 10.02 -12.58
N VAL A 295 -0.72 10.51 -13.11
CA VAL A 295 -1.74 9.66 -13.75
C VAL A 295 -1.16 8.93 -14.96
N LEU A 296 -0.50 9.66 -15.87
CA LEU A 296 0.08 9.05 -17.08
C LEU A 296 1.12 7.96 -16.75
N ARG A 297 1.99 8.20 -15.78
CA ARG A 297 3.01 7.22 -15.36
C ARG A 297 2.38 6.01 -14.65
N THR A 298 1.34 6.24 -13.83
CA THR A 298 0.60 5.16 -13.17
C THR A 298 -0.12 4.28 -14.19
N LEU A 299 -0.76 4.87 -15.19
CA LEU A 299 -1.38 4.14 -16.31
C LEU A 299 -0.34 3.35 -17.11
N ALA A 300 0.80 3.95 -17.42
CA ALA A 300 1.90 3.26 -18.10
C ALA A 300 2.41 2.05 -17.31
N ILE A 301 2.56 2.18 -15.98
CA ILE A 301 2.90 1.06 -15.09
C ILE A 301 1.80 -0.01 -15.12
N GLY A 302 0.53 0.39 -15.08
CA GLY A 302 -0.61 -0.54 -15.20
C GLY A 302 -0.54 -1.36 -16.49
N CYS A 303 -0.36 -0.70 -17.64
CA CYS A 303 -0.18 -1.36 -18.93
C CYS A 303 1.03 -2.30 -18.94
N LEU A 304 2.18 -1.84 -18.42
CA LEU A 304 3.38 -2.67 -18.30
C LEU A 304 3.13 -3.94 -17.49
N ILE A 305 2.37 -3.85 -16.39
CA ILE A 305 2.07 -5.01 -15.54
C ILE A 305 1.10 -5.99 -16.19
N VAL A 306 0.15 -5.48 -16.97
CA VAL A 306 -0.71 -6.33 -17.81
C VAL A 306 0.15 -7.08 -18.83
N MET A 307 1.06 -6.39 -19.53
CA MET A 307 1.99 -7.00 -20.48
C MET A 307 2.98 -7.97 -19.81
N PHE A 308 3.39 -7.70 -18.57
CA PHE A 308 4.30 -8.56 -17.80
C PHE A 308 3.59 -9.79 -17.18
N HIS A 309 2.25 -9.83 -17.21
CA HIS A 309 1.48 -10.92 -16.61
C HIS A 309 1.85 -12.30 -17.16
N PRO A 310 1.89 -12.52 -18.48
CA PRO A 310 2.20 -13.83 -19.07
C PRO A 310 3.62 -14.26 -18.71
N THR A 311 4.61 -13.38 -18.82
CA THR A 311 6.01 -13.64 -18.46
C THR A 311 6.13 -14.17 -17.03
N VAL A 312 5.47 -13.52 -16.06
CA VAL A 312 5.48 -13.99 -14.67
C VAL A 312 4.84 -15.37 -14.53
N LYS A 313 3.78 -15.66 -15.28
CA LYS A 313 3.08 -16.94 -15.20
C LYS A 313 3.94 -18.06 -15.79
N SER A 314 4.49 -17.87 -16.99
CA SER A 314 5.38 -18.85 -17.64
C SER A 314 6.64 -19.08 -16.80
N ALA A 315 7.29 -18.00 -16.34
CA ALA A 315 8.48 -18.11 -15.50
C ALA A 315 8.21 -18.90 -14.22
N ARG A 316 7.06 -18.71 -13.57
CA ARG A 316 6.69 -19.48 -12.37
C ARG A 316 6.39 -20.94 -12.66
N ALA A 317 5.78 -21.25 -13.79
CA ALA A 317 5.58 -22.62 -14.21
C ALA A 317 6.94 -23.32 -14.39
N GLU A 318 7.89 -22.66 -15.05
CA GLU A 318 9.22 -23.21 -15.27
C GLU A 318 10.04 -23.35 -13.98
N MET A 319 10.00 -22.36 -13.08
CA MET A 319 10.61 -22.50 -11.75
C MET A 319 10.01 -23.68 -10.95
N THR A 320 8.70 -23.90 -11.08
CA THR A 320 8.03 -25.04 -10.42
C THR A 320 8.48 -26.37 -11.02
N LEU A 321 8.70 -26.44 -12.34
CA LEU A 321 9.24 -27.63 -12.99
C LEU A 321 10.69 -27.92 -12.56
N LEU A 322 11.51 -26.87 -12.40
CA LEU A 322 12.91 -27.00 -12.04
C LEU A 322 13.14 -27.34 -10.55
N SER A 323 12.33 -26.80 -9.65
CA SER A 323 12.58 -26.87 -8.19
C SER A 323 11.44 -27.47 -7.36
N GLY A 324 10.27 -27.68 -7.95
CA GLY A 324 9.04 -27.99 -7.20
C GLY A 324 8.39 -26.78 -6.51
N ASP A 325 9.01 -25.59 -6.55
CA ASP A 325 8.47 -24.35 -5.97
C ASP A 325 8.36 -23.24 -7.02
N ALA A 326 7.22 -22.53 -7.03
CA ALA A 326 7.00 -21.36 -7.87
C ALA A 326 7.93 -20.18 -7.56
N PHE A 327 8.72 -20.26 -6.49
CA PHE A 327 9.78 -19.31 -6.15
C PHE A 327 11.17 -19.92 -6.08
N GLY A 328 11.32 -21.23 -6.28
CA GLY A 328 12.62 -21.91 -6.21
C GLY A 328 13.37 -21.78 -7.54
N ALA A 329 14.27 -20.80 -7.65
CA ALA A 329 15.22 -20.74 -8.74
C ALA A 329 16.40 -19.86 -8.38
N THR A 330 17.59 -20.28 -8.82
CA THR A 330 18.84 -19.54 -8.68
C THR A 330 18.86 -18.30 -9.56
N PHE A 331 19.80 -17.39 -9.30
CA PHE A 331 19.97 -16.19 -10.11
C PHE A 331 20.19 -16.53 -11.60
N SER A 332 21.08 -17.50 -11.89
CA SER A 332 21.38 -17.91 -13.26
C SER A 332 20.16 -18.51 -13.96
N GLN A 333 19.43 -19.41 -13.28
CA GLN A 333 18.19 -20.00 -13.80
C GLN A 333 17.14 -18.93 -14.12
N ARG A 334 16.97 -17.91 -13.26
CA ARG A 334 16.02 -16.81 -13.51
C ARG A 334 16.39 -15.98 -14.73
N VAL A 335 17.69 -15.76 -14.96
CA VAL A 335 18.18 -15.06 -16.15
C VAL A 335 17.95 -15.91 -17.40
N GLU A 336 18.25 -17.21 -17.35
CA GLU A 336 18.01 -18.15 -18.44
C GLU A 336 16.52 -18.24 -18.80
N ILE A 337 15.63 -18.38 -17.81
CA ILE A 337 14.18 -18.35 -18.01
C ILE A 337 13.75 -17.04 -18.68
N LEU A 338 14.25 -15.89 -18.20
CA LEU A 338 13.93 -14.60 -18.79
C LEU A 338 14.43 -14.48 -20.25
N GLN A 339 15.61 -15.00 -20.54
CA GLN A 339 16.17 -15.06 -21.90
C GLN A 339 15.33 -15.97 -22.80
N GLY A 340 14.99 -17.18 -22.35
CA GLY A 340 14.12 -18.10 -23.06
C GLY A 340 12.76 -17.47 -23.40
N LEU A 341 12.15 -16.78 -22.44
CA LEU A 341 10.87 -16.09 -22.66
C LEU A 341 10.99 -14.87 -23.60
N ALA A 342 12.13 -14.18 -23.59
CA ALA A 342 12.36 -13.00 -24.44
C ALA A 342 12.69 -13.38 -25.90
N PHE A 343 13.36 -14.52 -26.12
CA PHE A 343 13.85 -14.95 -27.45
C PHE A 343 13.07 -16.12 -28.06
N GLY A 344 11.88 -16.45 -27.51
CA GLY A 344 10.94 -17.36 -28.16
C GLY A 344 11.13 -18.85 -27.86
N GLY A 345 11.59 -19.21 -26.66
CA GLY A 345 11.62 -20.59 -26.20
C GLY A 345 10.23 -21.25 -26.11
N PRO A 346 10.18 -22.59 -25.96
CA PRO A 346 8.93 -23.35 -25.74
C PRO A 346 8.15 -22.77 -24.54
N GLY A 347 6.83 -22.66 -24.63
CA GLY A 347 6.00 -22.03 -23.58
C GLY A 347 5.94 -20.50 -23.65
N SER A 348 6.22 -19.94 -24.83
CA SER A 348 6.14 -18.51 -25.12
C SER A 348 4.79 -17.89 -24.67
N ALA A 349 4.84 -16.62 -24.28
CA ALA A 349 3.71 -15.88 -23.71
C ALA A 349 2.43 -15.95 -24.56
N THR A 350 2.57 -16.11 -25.88
CA THR A 350 1.47 -16.21 -26.85
C THR A 350 0.60 -17.45 -26.64
N GLU A 351 1.19 -18.60 -26.31
CA GLU A 351 0.46 -19.85 -26.07
C GLU A 351 -0.34 -19.80 -24.75
N VAL A 352 0.22 -19.14 -23.73
CA VAL A 352 -0.46 -18.95 -22.44
C VAL A 352 -1.61 -17.95 -22.52
N MET A 353 -1.53 -16.97 -23.43
CA MET A 353 -2.56 -15.95 -23.64
C MET A 353 -3.77 -16.43 -24.44
N SER A 354 -3.60 -17.38 -25.36
CA SER A 354 -4.70 -17.92 -26.17
C SER A 354 -5.61 -18.89 -25.40
N ALA A 355 -5.14 -19.44 -24.27
CA ALA A 355 -5.75 -20.63 -23.67
C ALA A 355 -6.98 -20.38 -22.78
N LYS A 356 -7.31 -19.14 -22.36
CA LYS A 356 -8.47 -18.90 -21.47
C LYS A 356 -9.24 -17.62 -21.81
N PRO A 357 -10.52 -17.70 -22.23
CA PRO A 357 -11.36 -16.52 -22.50
C PRO A 357 -11.79 -15.76 -21.22
N GLU A 358 -11.42 -16.27 -20.04
CA GLU A 358 -11.81 -15.73 -18.75
C GLU A 358 -10.96 -14.52 -18.33
N GLN A 359 -11.61 -13.52 -17.77
CA GLN A 359 -10.97 -12.30 -17.26
C GLN A 359 -10.44 -12.50 -15.82
N VAL A 360 -9.54 -13.47 -15.62
CA VAL A 360 -9.03 -13.87 -14.30
C VAL A 360 -8.42 -12.70 -13.51
N GLY A 361 -7.80 -11.74 -14.19
CA GLY A 361 -7.28 -10.52 -13.56
C GLY A 361 -8.36 -9.68 -12.87
N TRP A 362 -9.54 -9.57 -13.49
CA TRP A 362 -10.68 -8.84 -12.94
C TRP A 362 -11.35 -9.63 -11.81
N ILE A 363 -11.49 -10.95 -11.95
CA ILE A 363 -12.00 -11.82 -10.88
C ILE A 363 -11.20 -11.61 -9.57
N ARG A 364 -9.87 -11.46 -9.65
CA ARG A 364 -9.01 -11.20 -8.48
C ARG A 364 -9.21 -9.84 -7.81
N LEU A 365 -9.90 -8.92 -8.46
CA LEU A 365 -10.30 -7.65 -7.85
C LEU A 365 -11.59 -7.80 -7.04
N SER A 366 -12.34 -8.89 -7.19
CA SER A 366 -13.52 -9.15 -6.37
C SER A 366 -13.22 -10.15 -5.27
N TYR A 367 -13.71 -9.83 -4.07
CA TYR A 367 -13.71 -10.75 -2.93
C TYR A 367 -15.13 -11.14 -2.50
N ALA A 368 -16.14 -10.87 -3.34
CA ALA A 368 -17.54 -11.12 -3.00
C ALA A 368 -17.78 -12.60 -2.64
N ALA A 369 -17.13 -13.54 -3.34
CA ALA A 369 -17.31 -14.96 -3.09
C ALA A 369 -16.89 -15.37 -1.68
N GLN A 370 -15.69 -14.94 -1.28
CA GLN A 370 -15.15 -15.21 0.05
C GLN A 370 -16.04 -14.55 1.13
N GLN A 371 -16.51 -13.33 0.86
CA GLN A 371 -17.36 -12.59 1.78
C GLN A 371 -18.71 -13.29 2.01
N ALA A 372 -19.38 -13.71 0.95
CA ALA A 372 -20.67 -14.39 1.06
C ALA A 372 -20.57 -15.72 1.81
N ILE A 373 -19.53 -16.50 1.54
CA ILE A 373 -19.28 -17.77 2.26
C ILE A 373 -19.10 -17.51 3.76
N ALA A 374 -18.31 -16.52 4.15
CA ALA A 374 -18.16 -16.18 5.57
C ALA A 374 -19.45 -15.66 6.21
N MET A 375 -20.25 -14.88 5.48
CA MET A 375 -21.57 -14.47 5.97
C MET A 375 -22.46 -15.70 6.20
N GLY A 376 -22.52 -16.61 5.22
CA GLY A 376 -23.29 -17.85 5.33
C GLY A 376 -22.85 -18.74 6.49
N TRP A 377 -21.55 -18.85 6.78
CA TRP A 377 -21.06 -19.60 7.95
C TRP A 377 -21.50 -18.98 9.27
N TYR A 378 -21.42 -17.66 9.41
CA TYR A 378 -21.92 -16.98 10.59
C TYR A 378 -23.43 -17.18 10.77
N ASP A 379 -24.19 -16.97 9.70
CA ASP A 379 -25.65 -17.08 9.71
C ASP A 379 -26.12 -18.52 9.95
N ALA A 380 -25.31 -19.52 9.59
CA ALA A 380 -25.52 -20.93 9.91
C ALA A 380 -25.13 -21.31 11.35
N GLY A 381 -24.72 -20.36 12.19
CA GLY A 381 -24.33 -20.60 13.58
C GLY A 381 -22.91 -21.19 13.73
N ALA A 382 -22.05 -21.01 12.73
CA ALA A 382 -20.64 -21.41 12.75
C ALA A 382 -19.69 -20.20 12.72
N PRO A 383 -19.78 -19.26 13.68
CA PRO A 383 -18.84 -18.14 13.75
C PRO A 383 -17.41 -18.64 14.00
N GLN A 384 -16.43 -17.85 13.57
CA GLN A 384 -15.02 -18.07 13.91
C GLN A 384 -14.57 -17.01 14.90
N ASP A 385 -13.66 -17.36 15.81
CA ASP A 385 -13.07 -16.41 16.77
C ASP A 385 -11.62 -16.11 16.39
N THR A 386 -11.45 -15.40 15.27
CA THR A 386 -10.11 -14.97 14.80
C THR A 386 -9.62 -13.73 15.55
N VAL A 387 -10.52 -12.98 16.18
CA VAL A 387 -10.22 -11.70 16.84
C VAL A 387 -9.72 -11.88 18.27
N SER A 388 -10.12 -12.93 19.00
CA SER A 388 -9.62 -13.19 20.37
C SER A 388 -8.10 -13.37 20.42
N ASP A 389 -7.49 -13.77 19.30
CA ASP A 389 -6.05 -13.96 19.15
C ASP A 389 -5.27 -12.66 18.83
N ALA A 390 -5.95 -11.52 18.71
CA ALA A 390 -5.34 -10.23 18.39
C ALA A 390 -4.18 -9.83 19.31
N TRP A 391 -4.32 -10.07 20.62
CA TRP A 391 -3.28 -9.70 21.58
C TRP A 391 -1.99 -10.51 21.38
N LYS A 392 -2.09 -11.76 20.90
CA LYS A 392 -0.93 -12.65 20.66
C LYS A 392 0.03 -12.03 19.65
N VAL A 393 -0.46 -11.22 18.71
CA VAL A 393 0.35 -10.52 17.71
C VAL A 393 1.42 -9.62 18.35
N PHE A 394 1.11 -9.00 19.50
CA PHE A 394 2.01 -8.07 20.17
C PHE A 394 3.16 -8.75 20.93
N VAL A 395 3.12 -10.07 21.11
CA VAL A 395 4.20 -10.84 21.73
C VAL A 395 5.25 -11.23 20.67
N PRO A 396 6.49 -10.71 20.73
CA PRO A 396 7.56 -11.14 19.83
C PRO A 396 7.88 -12.63 19.99
N ARG A 397 8.24 -13.31 18.88
CA ARG A 397 8.64 -14.73 18.91
C ARG A 397 9.87 -15.02 19.78
N MET A 398 10.67 -14.00 20.10
CA MET A 398 11.78 -14.13 21.05
C MET A 398 11.30 -14.50 22.46
N PHE A 399 10.13 -13.98 22.87
CA PHE A 399 9.54 -14.27 24.19
C PHE A 399 8.54 -15.44 24.15
N TRP A 400 8.02 -15.76 22.96
CA TRP A 400 7.13 -16.90 22.74
C TRP A 400 7.49 -17.62 21.44
N PRO A 401 8.48 -18.53 21.46
CA PRO A 401 8.96 -19.22 20.27
C PRO A 401 7.84 -19.99 19.55
N ASP A 402 7.02 -20.71 20.31
CA ASP A 402 5.91 -21.54 19.83
C ASP A 402 4.63 -20.74 19.54
N LYS A 403 4.75 -19.42 19.38
CA LYS A 403 3.61 -18.57 19.03
C LYS A 403 2.92 -19.07 17.75
N PRO A 404 1.58 -19.21 17.73
CA PRO A 404 0.84 -19.63 16.55
C PRO A 404 1.16 -18.81 15.30
N THR A 405 1.17 -19.47 14.14
CA THR A 405 1.33 -18.83 12.83
C THR A 405 -0.03 -18.42 12.28
N PHE A 406 -0.27 -17.12 12.18
CA PHE A 406 -1.53 -16.59 11.63
C PHE A 406 -1.59 -16.62 10.10
N SER A 407 -0.51 -17.02 9.43
CA SER A 407 -0.48 -17.20 7.97
C SER A 407 -1.45 -18.27 7.49
N GLU A 408 -1.78 -19.24 8.34
CA GLU A 408 -2.60 -20.39 7.98
C GLU A 408 -4.09 -20.06 7.89
N LEU A 409 -4.57 -18.92 8.42
CA LEU A 409 -6.00 -18.58 8.40
C LEU A 409 -6.59 -18.61 6.97
N GLY A 410 -5.88 -18.00 6.03
CA GLY A 410 -6.30 -17.98 4.63
C GLY A 410 -6.19 -19.32 3.92
N ARG A 411 -5.31 -20.21 4.39
CA ARG A 411 -5.14 -21.58 3.89
C ARG A 411 -6.25 -22.49 4.42
N ASN A 412 -6.51 -22.42 5.73
CA ASN A 412 -7.56 -23.17 6.40
C ASN A 412 -8.93 -22.83 5.83
N PHE A 413 -9.20 -21.55 5.56
CA PHE A 413 -10.41 -21.13 4.88
C PHE A 413 -10.51 -21.73 3.46
N TYR A 414 -9.40 -21.73 2.70
CA TYR A 414 -9.38 -22.32 1.37
C TYR A 414 -9.64 -23.83 1.37
N ILE A 415 -9.01 -24.57 2.27
CA ILE A 415 -9.21 -26.00 2.46
C ILE A 415 -10.65 -26.28 2.87
N ALA A 416 -11.21 -25.51 3.81
CA ALA A 416 -12.58 -25.68 4.26
C ALA A 416 -13.60 -25.48 3.13
N VAL A 417 -13.33 -24.56 2.20
CA VAL A 417 -14.23 -24.29 1.07
C VAL A 417 -14.04 -25.28 -0.08
N THR A 418 -12.80 -25.61 -0.43
CA THR A 418 -12.50 -26.35 -1.69
C THR A 418 -12.04 -27.78 -1.49
N GLY A 419 -11.67 -28.17 -0.28
CA GLY A 419 -10.97 -29.43 0.03
C GLY A 419 -9.51 -29.45 -0.46
N GLY A 420 -9.03 -28.41 -1.14
CA GLY A 420 -7.68 -28.32 -1.69
C GLY A 420 -6.72 -27.47 -0.85
N ASP A 421 -5.41 -27.67 -1.05
CA ASP A 421 -4.35 -27.06 -0.24
C ASP A 421 -3.42 -26.08 -1.03
N GLY A 422 -3.89 -25.60 -2.18
CA GLY A 422 -3.04 -24.89 -3.15
C GLY A 422 -2.97 -23.36 -3.02
N ALA A 423 -3.70 -22.73 -2.10
CA ALA A 423 -3.85 -21.27 -2.12
C ALA A 423 -4.11 -20.62 -0.75
N LEU A 424 -3.64 -19.38 -0.62
CA LEU A 424 -3.94 -18.50 0.51
C LEU A 424 -4.98 -17.47 0.07
N PHE A 425 -6.16 -17.48 0.71
CA PHE A 425 -7.21 -16.51 0.44
C PHE A 425 -7.36 -15.50 1.58
N GLY A 426 -7.54 -14.25 1.18
CA GLY A 426 -7.95 -13.19 2.09
C GLY A 426 -9.47 -13.16 2.21
N LEU A 427 -9.99 -13.00 3.43
CA LEU A 427 -11.41 -12.92 3.69
C LEU A 427 -11.95 -11.50 3.61
N THR A 428 -11.08 -10.50 3.68
CA THR A 428 -11.37 -9.06 3.85
C THR A 428 -11.71 -8.70 5.30
N VAL A 429 -11.31 -7.49 5.72
CA VAL A 429 -11.52 -7.00 7.09
C VAL A 429 -13.01 -6.97 7.46
N PHE A 430 -13.89 -6.69 6.49
CA PHE A 430 -15.33 -6.61 6.74
C PHE A 430 -15.97 -7.98 6.93
N ALA A 431 -15.66 -8.96 6.07
CA ALA A 431 -16.24 -10.30 6.23
C ALA A 431 -15.61 -11.07 7.40
N ASP A 432 -14.34 -10.83 7.74
CA ASP A 432 -13.78 -11.35 8.99
C ASP A 432 -14.52 -10.76 10.21
N GLY A 433 -14.84 -9.47 10.19
CA GLY A 433 -15.66 -8.85 11.24
C GLY A 433 -17.07 -9.43 11.33
N TYR A 434 -17.70 -9.69 10.18
CA TYR A 434 -19.00 -10.38 10.13
C TYR A 434 -18.90 -11.81 10.63
N LEU A 435 -17.88 -12.56 10.24
CA LEU A 435 -17.68 -13.95 10.63
C LEU A 435 -17.47 -14.13 12.14
N ASN A 436 -16.96 -13.11 12.84
CA ASN A 436 -16.78 -13.15 14.29
C ASN A 436 -18.02 -12.69 15.05
N HIS A 437 -18.63 -11.57 14.66
CA HIS A 437 -19.67 -10.91 15.46
C HIS A 437 -20.81 -10.29 14.63
N GLY A 438 -21.04 -10.80 13.42
CA GLY A 438 -22.05 -10.31 12.49
C GLY A 438 -21.90 -8.81 12.20
N TRP A 439 -23.03 -8.12 12.03
CA TRP A 439 -23.06 -6.67 11.78
C TRP A 439 -22.37 -5.82 12.85
N GLY A 440 -22.46 -6.23 14.12
CA GLY A 440 -21.78 -5.54 15.22
C GLY A 440 -20.27 -5.55 15.06
N GLY A 441 -19.71 -6.69 14.63
CA GLY A 441 -18.29 -6.83 14.31
C GLY A 441 -17.85 -5.94 13.15
N VAL A 442 -18.63 -5.90 12.06
CA VAL A 442 -18.35 -5.03 10.89
C VAL A 442 -18.25 -3.56 11.31
N LEU A 443 -19.21 -3.09 12.11
CA LEU A 443 -19.25 -1.70 12.59
C LEU A 443 -18.08 -1.40 13.53
N ALA A 444 -17.84 -2.24 14.53
CA ALA A 444 -16.79 -2.02 15.53
C ALA A 444 -15.39 -2.05 14.88
N ILE A 445 -15.08 -3.09 14.11
CA ILE A 445 -13.78 -3.25 13.45
C ILE A 445 -13.59 -2.19 12.37
N GLY A 446 -14.63 -1.88 11.60
CA GLY A 446 -14.60 -0.80 10.62
C GLY A 446 -14.27 0.54 11.27
N LEU A 447 -14.97 0.90 12.35
CA LEU A 447 -14.74 2.14 13.09
C LEU A 447 -13.32 2.23 13.65
N LEU A 448 -12.83 1.16 14.30
CA LEU A 448 -11.47 1.11 14.85
C LEU A 448 -10.40 1.23 13.75
N THR A 449 -10.59 0.55 12.63
CA THR A 449 -9.72 0.66 11.45
C THR A 449 -9.72 2.08 10.90
N GLY A 450 -10.89 2.72 10.85
CA GLY A 450 -11.04 4.12 10.47
C GLY A 450 -10.31 5.09 11.39
N VAL A 451 -10.41 4.91 12.70
CA VAL A 451 -9.67 5.71 13.69
C VAL A 451 -8.17 5.54 13.48
N PHE A 452 -7.69 4.31 13.29
CA PHE A 452 -6.29 4.03 13.02
C PHE A 452 -5.80 4.73 11.73
N PHE A 453 -6.55 4.62 10.62
CA PHE A 453 -6.23 5.30 9.37
C PHE A 453 -6.30 6.83 9.48
N GLY A 454 -7.23 7.38 10.26
CA GLY A 454 -7.29 8.81 10.56
C GLY A 454 -6.04 9.30 11.29
N LEU A 455 -5.62 8.58 12.35
CA LEU A 455 -4.46 8.92 13.17
C LEU A 455 -3.16 8.83 12.36
N THR A 456 -2.98 7.74 11.63
CA THR A 456 -1.79 7.51 10.80
C THR A 456 -1.76 8.42 9.57
N SER A 457 -2.90 8.85 9.03
CA SER A 457 -2.97 9.90 8.00
C SER A 457 -2.50 11.25 8.52
N HIS A 458 -2.92 11.61 9.72
CA HIS A 458 -2.45 12.85 10.35
C HIS A 458 -0.95 12.78 10.69
N PHE A 459 -0.45 11.62 11.16
CA PHE A 459 0.98 11.36 11.30
C PHE A 459 1.73 11.51 9.97
N ALA A 460 1.25 10.88 8.89
CA ALA A 460 1.86 10.95 7.57
C ALA A 460 1.95 12.38 7.04
N LEU A 461 0.88 13.17 7.18
CA LEU A 461 0.90 14.58 6.79
C LEU A 461 1.93 15.37 7.59
N ARG A 462 2.05 15.15 8.90
CA ARG A 462 3.10 15.79 9.71
C ARG A 462 4.49 15.43 9.19
N VAL A 463 4.73 14.16 8.92
CA VAL A 463 6.02 13.65 8.41
C VAL A 463 6.36 14.30 7.07
N VAL A 464 5.45 14.24 6.10
CA VAL A 464 5.67 14.78 4.74
C VAL A 464 5.82 16.29 4.75
N ASN A 465 4.98 17.02 5.50
CA ASN A 465 5.03 18.49 5.56
C ASN A 465 6.30 18.99 6.25
N ARG A 466 6.79 18.27 7.26
CA ARG A 466 8.06 18.56 7.92
C ARG A 466 9.28 18.10 7.12
N ARG A 467 9.06 17.31 6.06
CA ARG A 467 10.10 16.63 5.28
C ARG A 467 10.94 15.69 6.15
N ASP A 468 10.30 15.07 7.12
CA ASP A 468 10.94 14.17 8.06
C ASP A 468 11.05 12.74 7.48
N PHE A 469 11.81 12.61 6.40
CA PHE A 469 11.80 11.39 5.60
C PHE A 469 12.45 10.18 6.29
N ALA A 470 13.09 10.36 7.44
CA ALA A 470 13.49 9.24 8.29
C ALA A 470 12.27 8.45 8.81
N LEU A 471 11.10 9.07 8.91
CA LEU A 471 9.85 8.40 9.29
C LEU A 471 9.04 7.91 8.08
N LEU A 472 9.54 8.06 6.85
CA LEU A 472 8.82 7.65 5.64
C LEU A 472 8.47 6.15 5.62
N PRO A 473 9.31 5.21 6.13
CA PRO A 473 8.92 3.80 6.20
C PRO A 473 7.67 3.55 7.06
N ALA A 474 7.51 4.26 8.18
CA ALA A 474 6.26 4.18 8.96
C ALA A 474 5.04 4.67 8.17
N VAL A 475 5.21 5.75 7.40
CA VAL A 475 4.14 6.25 6.50
C VAL A 475 3.78 5.19 5.45
N PHE A 476 4.78 4.57 4.83
CA PHE A 476 4.57 3.52 3.85
C PHE A 476 3.89 2.29 4.45
N PHE A 477 4.25 1.87 5.67
CA PHE A 477 3.56 0.77 6.35
C PHE A 477 2.07 1.06 6.52
N ALA A 478 1.71 2.25 6.99
CA ALA A 478 0.31 2.61 7.16
C ALA A 478 -0.43 2.69 5.81
N MET A 479 0.24 3.13 4.74
CA MET A 479 -0.32 3.11 3.38
C MET A 479 -0.52 1.69 2.85
N ASP A 480 0.44 0.78 3.05
CA ASP A 480 0.37 -0.63 2.66
C ASP A 480 -0.81 -1.32 3.35
N MET A 481 -1.02 -1.05 4.65
CA MET A 481 -2.18 -1.53 5.40
C MET A 481 -3.51 -1.11 4.75
N ALA A 482 -3.67 0.16 4.42
CA ALA A 482 -4.89 0.67 3.80
C ALA A 482 -5.09 0.17 2.36
N LEU A 483 -4.02 0.01 1.59
CA LEU A 483 -4.10 -0.35 0.17
C LEU A 483 -4.26 -1.86 -0.06
N ARG A 484 -3.59 -2.70 0.73
CA ARG A 484 -3.51 -4.14 0.47
C ARG A 484 -4.19 -4.97 1.54
N GLU A 485 -3.99 -4.61 2.81
CA GLU A 485 -4.39 -5.46 3.92
C GLU A 485 -5.89 -5.40 4.23
N MET A 486 -6.63 -4.47 3.63
CA MET A 486 -8.10 -4.46 3.66
C MET A 486 -8.73 -5.71 3.00
N ASN A 487 -7.99 -6.39 2.12
CA ASN A 487 -8.39 -7.67 1.54
C ASN A 487 -7.93 -8.88 2.38
N SER A 488 -7.20 -8.66 3.47
CA SER A 488 -6.65 -9.68 4.35
C SER A 488 -7.61 -9.97 5.51
N TRP A 489 -7.20 -10.84 6.43
CA TRP A 489 -7.84 -11.01 7.73
C TRP A 489 -7.50 -9.82 8.63
N ILE A 490 -8.36 -9.49 9.60
CA ILE A 490 -8.13 -8.40 10.56
C ILE A 490 -6.81 -8.64 11.31
N LEU A 491 -6.62 -9.88 11.75
CA LEU A 491 -5.49 -10.30 12.56
C LEU A 491 -4.15 -10.13 11.83
N THR A 492 -4.05 -10.63 10.60
CA THR A 492 -2.80 -10.58 9.81
C THR A 492 -2.61 -9.24 9.12
N GLY A 493 -3.70 -8.63 8.68
CA GLY A 493 -3.70 -7.46 7.83
C GLY A 493 -3.59 -6.13 8.58
N ILE A 494 -4.39 -5.97 9.64
CA ILE A 494 -4.43 -4.72 10.40
C ILE A 494 -3.62 -4.87 11.70
N VAL A 495 -4.05 -5.77 12.59
CA VAL A 495 -3.43 -5.94 13.92
C VAL A 495 -1.97 -6.37 13.78
N GLY A 496 -1.69 -7.31 12.87
CA GLY A 496 -0.37 -7.82 12.51
C GLY A 496 0.68 -6.77 12.19
N GLN A 497 0.26 -5.64 11.60
CA GLN A 497 1.16 -4.60 11.11
C GLN A 497 1.41 -3.49 12.15
N ILE A 498 0.53 -3.35 13.16
CA ILE A 498 0.64 -2.31 14.20
C ILE A 498 1.97 -2.40 14.97
N PRO A 499 2.43 -3.58 15.46
CA PRO A 499 3.71 -3.65 16.16
C PRO A 499 4.89 -3.19 15.32
N PHE A 500 4.91 -3.50 14.02
CA PHE A 500 5.99 -3.06 13.12
C PHE A 500 5.98 -1.53 12.95
N PHE A 501 4.79 -0.95 12.77
CA PHE A 501 4.64 0.50 12.70
C PHE A 501 5.14 1.18 13.99
N LEU A 502 4.67 0.71 15.16
CA LEU A 502 5.05 1.28 16.46
C LEU A 502 6.54 1.10 16.77
N ALA A 503 7.09 -0.09 16.50
CA ALA A 503 8.50 -0.37 16.73
C ALA A 503 9.40 0.54 15.87
N TYR A 504 9.04 0.76 14.60
CA TYR A 504 9.81 1.65 13.73
C TYR A 504 9.76 3.11 14.21
N VAL A 505 8.57 3.62 14.54
CA VAL A 505 8.40 4.98 15.07
C VAL A 505 9.16 5.14 16.39
N GLY A 506 9.10 4.15 17.28
CA GLY A 506 9.84 4.12 18.54
C GLY A 506 11.35 4.16 18.34
N LEU A 507 11.88 3.34 17.43
CA LEU A 507 13.32 3.28 17.11
C LEU A 507 13.85 4.64 16.62
N VAL A 508 13.14 5.29 15.69
CA VAL A 508 13.53 6.61 15.17
C VAL A 508 13.40 7.69 16.25
N SER A 509 12.40 7.59 17.13
CA SER A 509 12.23 8.54 18.23
C SER A 509 13.34 8.41 19.28
N LEU A 510 13.72 7.18 19.63
CA LEU A 510 14.78 6.89 20.58
C LEU A 510 16.16 7.33 20.06
N SER A 511 16.45 7.10 18.78
CA SER A 511 17.73 7.52 18.18
C SER A 511 17.92 9.03 18.21
N ARG A 512 16.85 9.81 18.01
CA ARG A 512 16.86 11.28 18.15
C ARG A 512 17.00 11.74 19.58
N PHE A 513 16.35 11.07 20.52
CA PHE A 513 16.51 11.37 21.93
C PHE A 513 17.98 11.18 22.37
N ALA A 514 18.59 10.05 21.99
CA ALA A 514 20.00 9.78 22.25
C ALA A 514 20.95 10.75 21.53
N GLY A 515 20.59 11.24 20.33
CA GLY A 515 21.33 12.28 19.62
C GLY A 515 21.32 13.62 20.36
N ARG A 516 20.14 14.04 20.86
CA ARG A 516 19.99 15.29 21.64
C ARG A 516 20.70 15.23 22.99
N ALA A 517 20.63 14.09 23.69
CA ALA A 517 21.34 13.91 24.96
C ALA A 517 22.87 14.06 24.80
N ARG A 518 23.44 13.54 23.70
CA ARG A 518 24.87 13.68 23.37
C ARG A 518 25.29 15.09 22.94
N GLN A 519 24.35 15.97 22.58
CA GLN A 519 24.64 17.37 22.29
C GLN A 519 24.54 18.27 23.53
N ALA A 520 23.90 17.76 24.60
CA ALA A 520 23.65 18.51 25.83
C ALA A 520 24.70 18.24 26.92
N GLY A 521 25.41 17.11 26.86
CA GLY A 521 26.57 16.80 27.70
C GLY A 521 27.84 16.92 26.89
#